data_AF-A0A1I1EHY1-F1
#
_entry.id   AF-A0A1I1EHY1-F1
#
_cell.length_a   1.000
_cell.length_b   1.000
_cell.length_c   1.000
_cell.angle_alpha   90.00
_cell.angle_beta   90.00
_cell.angle_gamma   90.00
#
_symmetry.space_group_name_H-M   'P 1'
#
loop_
_entity.id
_entity.type
_entity.pdbx_description
1 polymer ?
#
loop_
_entity_poly.entity_id
_entity_poly.type
_entity_poly.pdbx_seq_one_letter_code
_entity_poly.pdbx_strand_id
1 'polypeptide(L)'
;MKKAFILILIGTLFSCNGVKRISIVDGHFKKGNEPYYYIGANYWYGPIIASEKLGNRTRLIKELDLMDSLGIDNLRILVGAEGGKEDFQVKPALQYEQGKYNEDLLDGLDFLLNEMRKRKMYAVLYLNNN
;
A
#
# COMPACT_ATOMS: atom_id res chain seq x y z
N MET A 1 16.68 42.73 -5.01
CA MET A 1 17.21 41.52 -5.69
C MET A 1 17.89 40.53 -4.73
N LYS A 2 18.77 40.96 -3.81
CA LYS A 2 19.45 40.06 -2.84
C LYS A 2 18.51 39.29 -1.88
N LYS A 3 17.38 39.89 -1.45
CA LYS A 3 16.39 39.24 -0.57
C LYS A 3 15.58 38.13 -1.24
N ALA A 4 15.33 38.24 -2.55
CA ALA A 4 14.63 37.20 -3.32
C ALA A 4 15.49 35.95 -3.52
N PHE A 5 16.81 36.13 -3.66
CA PHE A 5 17.77 35.03 -3.75
C PHE A 5 17.87 34.20 -2.46
N ILE A 6 17.72 34.82 -1.29
CA ILE A 6 17.76 34.14 0.02
C ILE A 6 16.50 33.28 0.25
N LEU A 7 15.32 33.72 -0.21
CA LEU A 7 14.09 32.91 -0.13
C LEU A 7 14.13 31.68 -1.04
N ILE A 8 14.76 31.78 -2.22
CA ILE A 8 14.92 30.63 -3.14
C ILE A 8 15.87 29.59 -2.55
N LEU A 9 16.91 30.00 -1.82
CA LEU A 9 17.87 29.09 -1.20
C LEU A 9 17.26 28.27 -0.04
N ILE A 10 16.37 28.87 0.76
CA ILE A 10 15.68 28.18 1.87
C ILE A 10 14.66 27.15 1.36
N GLY A 11 14.03 27.39 0.20
CA GLY A 11 13.08 26.46 -0.43
C GLY A 11 13.69 25.13 -0.91
N THR A 12 15.02 25.06 -1.04
CA THR A 12 15.73 23.86 -1.53
C THR A 12 16.17 22.89 -0.43
N LEU A 13 16.11 23.28 0.85
CA LEU A 13 16.49 22.41 1.97
C LEU A 13 15.37 21.46 2.43
N PHE A 14 14.13 21.65 1.98
CA PHE A 14 13.06 20.66 2.15
C PHE A 14 13.05 19.62 1.01
N SER A 15 14.24 19.17 0.63
CA SER A 15 14.44 18.14 -0.39
C SER A 15 13.90 16.81 0.12
N CYS A 16 12.93 16.26 -0.61
CA CYS A 16 12.46 14.86 -0.63
C CYS A 16 12.79 14.01 0.61
N ASN A 17 11.93 14.04 1.63
CA ASN A 17 11.80 12.90 2.53
C ASN A 17 11.11 11.76 1.77
N GLY A 18 11.87 11.01 0.99
CA GLY A 18 11.40 9.79 0.34
C GLY A 18 10.88 8.79 1.37
N VAL A 19 10.01 7.87 0.95
CA VAL A 19 9.54 6.78 1.81
C VAL A 19 10.77 5.97 2.27
N LYS A 20 10.99 5.89 3.58
CA LYS A 20 12.12 5.17 4.17
C LYS A 20 11.99 3.69 3.85
N ARG A 21 12.86 3.15 3.00
CA ARG A 21 12.86 1.72 2.66
C ARG A 21 13.07 0.87 3.92
N ILE A 22 12.36 -0.26 4.00
CA ILE A 22 12.64 -1.29 5.00
C ILE A 22 13.84 -2.12 4.53
N SER A 23 14.85 -2.25 5.39
CA SER A 23 16.05 -3.06 5.18
C SER A 23 16.27 -4.03 6.34
N ILE A 24 17.25 -4.91 6.22
CA ILE A 24 17.64 -5.87 7.26
C ILE A 24 19.11 -5.66 7.59
N VAL A 25 19.43 -5.56 8.88
CA VAL A 25 20.80 -5.51 9.40
C VAL A 25 20.86 -6.48 10.58
N ASP A 26 21.77 -7.44 10.52
CA ASP A 26 22.00 -8.45 11.58
C ASP A 26 20.72 -9.18 12.02
N GLY A 27 19.83 -9.49 11.08
CA GLY A 27 18.57 -10.18 11.34
C GLY A 27 17.43 -9.29 11.86
N HIS A 28 17.66 -7.98 12.02
CA HIS A 28 16.65 -7.03 12.47
C HIS A 28 16.21 -6.10 11.34
N PHE A 29 14.91 -5.81 11.26
CA PHE A 29 14.39 -4.81 10.33
C PHE A 29 14.81 -3.40 10.73
N LYS A 30 15.10 -2.56 9.73
CA LYS A 30 15.32 -1.13 9.88
C LYS A 30 14.44 -0.32 8.93
N LYS A 31 13.96 0.83 9.39
CA LYS A 31 13.21 1.84 8.60
C LYS A 31 14.11 3.04 8.38
N GLY A 32 14.90 3.00 7.30
CA GLY A 32 16.08 3.85 7.16
C GLY A 32 17.17 3.39 8.14
N ASN A 33 17.60 4.27 9.04
CA ASN A 33 18.62 3.96 10.05
C ASN A 33 18.04 3.50 11.40
N GLU A 34 16.74 3.65 11.60
CA GLU A 34 16.06 3.34 12.87
C GLU A 34 15.65 1.87 12.94
N PRO A 35 15.73 1.21 14.12
CA PRO A 35 15.11 -0.10 14.34
C PRO A 35 13.62 -0.07 13.98
N TYR A 36 13.14 -1.13 13.34
CA TYR A 36 11.74 -1.25 12.95
C TYR A 36 11.12 -2.53 13.49
N TYR A 37 10.08 -2.37 14.29
CA TYR A 37 9.23 -3.45 14.79
C TYR A 37 7.86 -3.27 14.15
N TYR A 38 7.49 -4.19 13.26
CA TYR A 38 6.25 -4.06 12.50
C TYR A 38 5.04 -4.31 13.41
N ILE A 39 4.06 -3.40 13.37
CA ILE A 39 2.73 -3.61 13.95
C ILE A 39 1.77 -3.67 12.76
N GLY A 40 1.26 -4.87 12.49
CA GLY A 40 0.60 -5.13 11.22
C GLY A 40 -0.73 -5.85 11.32
N ALA A 41 -1.46 -5.82 10.21
CA ALA A 41 -2.71 -6.55 10.02
C ALA A 41 -2.69 -7.29 8.68
N ASN A 42 -3.45 -8.40 8.60
CA ASN A 42 -3.78 -9.00 7.31
C ASN A 42 -4.94 -8.22 6.69
N TYR A 43 -4.74 -7.74 5.47
CA TYR A 43 -5.68 -6.88 4.76
C TYR A 43 -5.80 -7.34 3.30
N TRP A 44 -6.08 -8.64 3.13
CA TRP A 44 -6.00 -9.31 1.84
C TRP A 44 -6.97 -8.74 0.80
N TYR A 45 -8.15 -8.31 1.21
CA TYR A 45 -9.20 -7.82 0.32
C TYR A 45 -9.02 -6.35 -0.09
N GLY A 46 -7.96 -5.69 0.39
CA GLY A 46 -7.73 -4.26 0.19
C GLY A 46 -7.87 -3.82 -1.28
N PRO A 47 -7.18 -4.47 -2.25
CA PRO A 47 -7.29 -4.09 -3.66
C PRO A 47 -8.72 -4.22 -4.21
N ILE A 48 -9.46 -5.23 -3.78
CA ILE A 48 -10.84 -5.47 -4.24
C ILE A 48 -11.76 -4.33 -3.81
N ILE A 49 -11.70 -3.93 -2.52
CA ILE A 49 -12.53 -2.82 -2.04
C ILE A 49 -12.01 -1.45 -2.49
N ALA A 50 -10.76 -1.36 -2.92
CA ALA A 50 -10.17 -0.15 -3.48
C ALA A 50 -10.49 0.04 -4.96
N SER A 51 -10.98 -1.01 -5.64
CA SER A 51 -11.41 -0.93 -7.04
C SER A 51 -12.47 0.14 -7.25
N GLU A 52 -12.43 0.81 -8.41
CA GLU A 52 -13.29 1.96 -8.68
C GLU A 52 -14.74 1.52 -8.94
N LYS A 53 -14.93 0.46 -9.73
CA LYS A 53 -16.27 0.03 -10.18
C LYS A 53 -16.93 -0.95 -9.23
N LEU A 54 -16.14 -1.86 -8.63
CA LEU A 54 -16.67 -2.97 -7.82
C LEU A 54 -16.53 -2.72 -6.31
N GLY A 55 -15.70 -1.75 -5.92
CA GLY A 55 -15.27 -1.53 -4.55
C GLY A 55 -16.05 -0.47 -3.79
N ASN A 56 -15.48 -0.04 -2.68
CA ASN A 56 -15.96 1.04 -1.82
C ASN A 56 -14.77 1.80 -1.23
N ARG A 57 -14.24 2.76 -2.00
CA ARG A 57 -13.10 3.60 -1.61
C ARG A 57 -13.35 4.41 -0.33
N THR A 58 -14.59 4.83 -0.07
CA THR A 58 -14.94 5.52 1.18
C THR A 58 -14.77 4.60 2.39
N ARG A 59 -15.18 3.33 2.27
CA ARG A 59 -14.94 2.32 3.30
C ARG A 59 -13.45 2.05 3.48
N LEU A 60 -12.71 1.87 2.39
CA LEU A 60 -11.25 1.69 2.43
C LEU A 60 -10.56 2.79 3.24
N ILE A 61 -10.84 4.06 2.91
CA ILE A 61 -10.23 5.22 3.59
C ILE A 61 -10.50 5.16 5.09
N LYS A 62 -11.75 4.88 5.50
CA LYS A 62 -12.12 4.74 6.93
C LYS A 62 -11.41 3.59 7.62
N GLU A 63 -11.26 2.45 6.95
CA GLU A 63 -10.53 1.29 7.50
C GLU A 63 -9.04 1.62 7.68
N LEU A 64 -8.42 2.30 6.72
CA LEU A 64 -7.03 2.74 6.81
C LEU A 64 -6.84 3.80 7.91
N ASP A 65 -7.76 4.77 8.05
CA ASP A 65 -7.72 5.78 9.11
C ASP A 65 -7.84 5.14 10.50
N LEU A 66 -8.71 4.14 10.64
CA LEU A 66 -8.84 3.39 11.89
C LEU A 66 -7.53 2.66 12.22
N MET A 67 -6.96 1.95 11.26
CA MET A 67 -5.70 1.22 11.46
C MET A 67 -4.54 2.17 11.82
N ASP A 68 -4.43 3.31 11.15
CA ASP A 68 -3.44 4.35 11.48
C ASP A 68 -3.61 4.86 12.91
N SER A 69 -4.86 5.13 13.33
CA SER A 69 -5.17 5.59 14.70
C SER A 69 -4.80 4.58 15.79
N LEU A 70 -4.72 3.29 15.44
CA LEU A 70 -4.32 2.20 16.32
C LEU A 70 -2.81 1.90 16.26
N GLY A 71 -2.05 2.64 15.45
CA GLY A 71 -0.61 2.46 15.28
C GLY A 71 -0.22 1.30 14.36
N ILE A 72 -1.16 0.75 13.59
CA ILE A 72 -0.86 -0.25 12.57
C ILE A 72 -0.17 0.44 11.40
N ASP A 73 1.05 0.00 11.07
CA ASP A 73 1.86 0.60 10.01
C ASP A 73 2.29 -0.38 8.91
N ASN A 74 1.83 -1.63 8.97
CA ASN A 74 2.13 -2.65 7.98
C ASN A 74 0.89 -3.49 7.61
N LEU A 75 0.60 -3.62 6.31
CA LEU A 75 -0.52 -4.42 5.82
C LEU A 75 -0.02 -5.56 4.95
N ARG A 76 -0.45 -6.79 5.25
CA ARG A 76 -0.23 -7.97 4.41
C ARG A 76 -1.39 -8.14 3.42
N ILE A 77 -1.11 -8.00 2.13
CA ILE A 77 -2.09 -7.78 1.07
C ILE A 77 -1.95 -8.83 -0.04
N LEU A 78 -3.07 -9.41 -0.46
CA LEU A 78 -3.13 -10.24 -1.66
C LEU A 78 -3.10 -9.29 -2.86
N VAL A 79 -2.09 -9.42 -3.72
CA VAL A 79 -2.03 -8.61 -4.94
C VAL A 79 -3.20 -8.93 -5.87
N GLY A 80 -3.53 -10.22 -6.00
CA GLY A 80 -4.75 -10.65 -6.67
C GLY A 80 -4.85 -12.16 -6.76
N ALA A 81 -6.08 -12.65 -6.86
CA ALA A 81 -6.36 -14.07 -7.02
C ALA A 81 -6.46 -14.46 -8.50
N GLU A 82 -6.16 -15.73 -8.77
CA GLU A 82 -6.44 -16.40 -10.04
C GLU A 82 -7.90 -16.85 -10.12
N GLY A 83 -8.43 -16.87 -11.35
CA GLY A 83 -9.78 -17.33 -11.64
C GLY A 83 -9.94 -18.84 -11.52
N GLY A 84 -11.17 -19.26 -11.28
CA GLY A 84 -11.59 -20.65 -11.34
C GLY A 84 -13.10 -20.79 -11.17
N LYS A 85 -13.56 -22.03 -11.06
CA LYS A 85 -15.01 -22.35 -11.03
C LYS A 85 -15.53 -22.63 -9.63
N GLU A 86 -14.65 -22.73 -8.65
CA GLU A 86 -15.00 -23.16 -7.30
C GLU A 86 -15.63 -22.00 -6.50
N ASP A 87 -16.38 -22.34 -5.46
CA ASP A 87 -17.07 -21.38 -4.60
C ASP A 87 -16.16 -20.77 -3.53
N PHE A 88 -15.13 -21.49 -3.10
CA PHE A 88 -14.14 -21.06 -2.10
C PHE A 88 -13.06 -20.10 -2.65
N GLN A 89 -13.12 -19.77 -3.94
CA GLN A 89 -12.17 -18.85 -4.58
C GLN A 89 -12.58 -17.40 -4.40
N VAL A 90 -11.58 -16.52 -4.26
CA VAL A 90 -11.80 -15.07 -4.20
C VAL A 90 -12.39 -14.59 -5.52
N LYS A 91 -13.50 -13.85 -5.45
CA LYS A 91 -14.19 -13.25 -6.60
C LYS A 91 -14.46 -11.77 -6.33
N PRO A 92 -14.27 -10.88 -7.32
CA PRO A 92 -13.69 -11.13 -8.65
C PRO A 92 -12.20 -11.50 -8.59
N ALA A 93 -11.73 -12.30 -9.55
CA ALA A 93 -10.33 -12.65 -9.69
C ALA A 93 -9.57 -11.52 -10.41
N LEU A 94 -8.33 -11.25 -9.98
CA LEU A 94 -7.43 -10.32 -10.67
C LEU A 94 -7.05 -10.89 -12.04
N GLN A 95 -6.64 -12.16 -12.07
CA GLN A 95 -6.31 -12.86 -13.31
C GLN A 95 -7.37 -13.92 -13.57
N TYR A 96 -8.43 -13.55 -14.29
CA TYR A 96 -9.56 -14.45 -14.57
C TYR A 96 -9.23 -15.53 -15.62
N GLU A 97 -8.24 -15.26 -16.47
CA GLU A 97 -7.64 -16.19 -17.43
C GLU A 97 -6.14 -15.92 -17.50
N GLN A 98 -5.33 -16.93 -17.85
CA GLN A 98 -3.88 -16.77 -17.92
C GLN A 98 -3.47 -15.60 -18.83
N GLY A 99 -2.71 -14.67 -18.27
CA GLY A 99 -2.25 -13.46 -18.96
C GLY A 99 -3.31 -12.38 -19.14
N LYS A 100 -4.56 -12.59 -18.71
CA LYS A 100 -5.64 -11.60 -18.79
C LYS A 100 -6.00 -11.08 -17.40
N TYR A 101 -5.87 -9.77 -17.23
CA TYR A 101 -6.03 -9.11 -15.96
C TYR A 101 -7.29 -8.24 -15.94
N ASN A 102 -7.89 -8.13 -14.76
CA ASN A 102 -8.95 -7.17 -14.48
C ASN A 102 -8.33 -5.83 -14.08
N GLU A 103 -8.33 -4.88 -15.01
CA GLU A 103 -7.73 -3.55 -14.82
C GLU A 103 -8.35 -2.75 -13.65
N ASP A 104 -9.63 -2.96 -13.34
CA ASP A 104 -10.29 -2.29 -12.20
C ASP A 104 -9.71 -2.74 -10.85
N LEU A 105 -9.24 -3.99 -10.78
CA LEU A 105 -8.58 -4.53 -9.59
C LEU A 105 -7.11 -4.09 -9.50
N LEU A 106 -6.42 -3.90 -10.63
CA LEU A 106 -5.08 -3.30 -10.67
C LEU A 106 -5.12 -1.84 -10.20
N ASP A 107 -6.06 -1.05 -10.71
CA ASP A 107 -6.30 0.32 -10.24
C ASP A 107 -6.67 0.35 -8.74
N GLY A 108 -7.41 -0.65 -8.26
CA GLY A 108 -7.67 -0.84 -6.84
C GLY A 108 -6.38 -1.02 -6.01
N LEU A 109 -5.44 -1.85 -6.48
CA LEU A 109 -4.15 -2.00 -5.81
C LEU A 109 -3.36 -0.68 -5.79
N ASP A 110 -3.33 0.05 -6.90
CA ASP A 110 -2.66 1.35 -6.98
C ASP A 110 -3.27 2.36 -6.01
N PHE A 111 -4.60 2.43 -5.96
CA PHE A 111 -5.32 3.30 -5.04
C PHE A 111 -5.03 2.94 -3.58
N LEU A 112 -5.06 1.66 -3.23
CA LEU A 112 -4.71 1.17 -1.90
C LEU A 112 -3.30 1.59 -1.49
N LEU A 113 -2.30 1.32 -2.32
CA LEU A 113 -0.90 1.65 -2.03
C LEU A 113 -0.70 3.17 -1.89
N ASN A 114 -1.38 3.97 -2.71
CA ASN A 114 -1.35 5.42 -2.59
C ASN A 114 -1.99 5.92 -1.29
N GLU A 115 -3.11 5.34 -0.86
CA GLU A 115 -3.76 5.69 0.41
C GLU A 115 -2.94 5.24 1.63
N MET A 116 -2.31 4.07 1.57
CA MET A 116 -1.36 3.60 2.59
C MET A 116 -0.18 4.56 2.74
N ARG A 117 0.37 5.06 1.62
CA ARG A 117 1.47 6.03 1.63
C ARG A 117 1.12 7.31 2.37
N LYS A 118 -0.12 7.81 2.24
CA LYS A 118 -0.59 9.01 2.95
C LYS A 118 -0.54 8.85 4.48
N ARG A 119 -0.66 7.60 4.96
CA ARG A 119 -0.60 7.20 6.38
C ARG A 119 0.76 6.60 6.77
N LYS A 120 1.77 6.71 5.90
CA LYS A 120 3.13 6.17 6.14
C LYS A 120 3.16 4.67 6.44
N MET A 121 2.17 3.93 5.94
CA MET A 121 2.08 2.47 6.05
C MET A 121 2.95 1.77 4.99
N TYR A 122 3.31 0.52 5.27
CA TYR A 122 4.09 -0.37 4.41
C TYR A 122 3.27 -1.59 4.00
N ALA A 123 3.54 -2.13 2.83
CA ALA A 123 2.86 -3.31 2.31
C ALA A 123 3.78 -4.54 2.31
N VAL A 124 3.27 -5.67 2.76
CA VAL A 124 3.77 -6.99 2.39
C VAL A 124 2.84 -7.54 1.31
N LEU A 125 3.33 -7.56 0.08
CA LEU A 125 2.59 -8.06 -1.07
C LEU A 125 2.90 -9.54 -1.26
N TYR A 126 1.87 -10.39 -1.16
CA TYR A 126 1.97 -11.77 -1.60
C TYR A 126 1.30 -11.92 -2.96
N LEU A 127 2.02 -12.59 -3.86
CA LEU A 127 1.75 -12.59 -5.31
C LEU A 127 0.98 -13.83 -5.78
N ASN A 128 0.64 -14.72 -4.86
CA ASN A 128 -0.07 -15.95 -5.15
C ASN A 128 -0.89 -16.36 -3.91
N ASN A 129 -2.05 -16.98 -4.15
CA ASN A 129 -2.96 -17.49 -3.13
C ASN A 129 -3.23 -19.00 -3.24
N ASN A 130 -2.41 -19.73 -4.01
CA ASN A 130 -2.42 -21.19 -4.07
C ASN A 130 -1.78 -21.84 -2.84
#